data_AF-A0A7L9FIU3-F1
#
_entry.id   AF-A0A7L9FIU3-F1
#
_cell.length_a   1.000
_cell.length_b   1.000
_cell.length_c   1.000
_cell.angle_alpha   90.00
_cell.angle_beta   90.00
_cell.angle_gamma   90.00
#
_symmetry.space_group_name_H-M   'P 1'
#
loop_
_entity.id
_entity.type
_entity.pdbx_description
1 polymer ?
#
loop_
_entity_poly.entity_id
_entity_poly.type
_entity_poly.pdbx_seq_one_letter_code
_entity_poly.pdbx_strand_id
1 'polypeptide(L)'
;MTSMSYGDLENIFDSADKIWEEYSVTVKRSLLEWERLRPALTERIAVLKTRISTNLKEMEELKIKVELGLIDEEKAQRKIDILSKENVEMIRELEATWLVFEKNMLKSILHAKRLSLPLDITPEEVEGKIEELESCYRRGVINSSETYDELKKLLNEQLSLIASH
;
A
#
# COMPACT_ATOMS: atom_id res chain seq x y z
N MET A 1 48.81 12.04 14.78
CA MET A 1 47.52 12.66 14.44
C MET A 1 47.77 13.54 13.24
N THR A 2 47.43 13.05 12.04
CA THR A 2 47.59 13.80 10.79
C THR A 2 46.63 14.98 10.84
N SER A 3 47.15 16.21 10.83
CA SER A 3 46.30 17.40 10.85
C SER A 3 45.62 17.55 9.51
N MET A 4 44.29 17.48 9.49
CA MET A 4 43.47 17.77 8.31
C MET A 4 43.77 19.19 7.83
N SER A 5 44.17 19.35 6.57
CA SER A 5 44.38 20.67 5.99
C SER A 5 43.04 21.31 5.61
N TYR A 6 43.02 22.64 5.44
CA TYR A 6 41.83 23.33 4.94
C TYR A 6 41.39 22.82 3.56
N GLY A 7 42.34 22.47 2.68
CA GLY A 7 42.05 21.89 1.36
C GLY A 7 41.46 20.47 1.45
N ASP A 8 41.83 19.68 2.45
CA ASP A 8 41.20 18.37 2.68
C ASP A 8 39.74 18.52 3.08
N LEU A 9 39.41 19.56 3.86
CA LEU A 9 38.04 19.86 4.25
C LEU A 9 37.18 20.35 3.08
N GLU A 10 37.71 21.22 2.22
CA GLU A 10 37.04 21.66 0.99
C GLU A 10 36.72 20.47 0.08
N ASN A 11 37.67 19.57 -0.15
CA ASN A 11 37.44 18.36 -0.95
C ASN A 11 36.35 17.45 -0.37
N ILE A 12 36.21 17.38 0.97
CA ILE A 12 35.13 16.62 1.61
C ILE A 12 33.77 17.25 1.32
N PHE A 13 33.65 18.59 1.41
CA PHE A 13 32.40 19.28 1.10
C PHE A 13 32.04 19.17 -0.38
N ASP A 14 33.00 19.36 -1.29
CA ASP A 14 32.77 19.18 -2.73
C ASP A 14 32.29 17.76 -3.05
N SER A 15 32.88 16.75 -2.39
CA SER A 15 32.44 15.37 -2.54
C SER A 15 31.02 15.15 -1.99
N ALA A 16 30.68 15.80 -0.88
CA ALA A 16 29.34 15.71 -0.30
C ALA A 16 28.28 16.34 -1.22
N ASP A 17 28.59 17.50 -1.80
CA ASP A 17 27.72 18.20 -2.76
C ASP A 17 27.46 17.35 -4.01
N LYS A 18 28.51 16.70 -4.53
CA LYS A 18 28.36 15.79 -5.68
C LYS A 18 27.45 14.60 -5.36
N ILE A 19 27.63 13.95 -4.21
CA ILE A 19 26.78 12.83 -3.79
C ILE A 19 25.33 13.31 -3.60
N TRP A 20 25.14 14.51 -3.05
CA TRP A 20 23.83 15.11 -2.88
C TRP A 20 23.13 15.39 -4.21
N GLU A 21 23.87 15.86 -5.22
CA GLU A 21 23.34 16.08 -6.57
C GLU A 21 22.89 14.77 -7.22
N GLU A 22 23.73 13.72 -7.17
CA GLU A 22 23.41 12.39 -7.70
C GLU A 22 22.18 11.77 -7.02
N TYR A 23 22.09 11.90 -5.70
CA TYR A 23 20.92 11.51 -4.91
C TYR A 23 19.67 12.28 -5.37
N SER A 24 19.77 13.60 -5.49
CA SER A 24 18.66 14.49 -5.87
C SER A 24 18.11 14.15 -7.24
N VAL A 25 18.99 13.92 -8.23
CA VAL A 25 18.61 13.51 -9.59
C VAL A 25 17.92 12.15 -9.56
N THR A 26 18.48 11.19 -8.83
CA THR A 26 17.93 9.84 -8.73
C THR A 26 16.54 9.84 -8.10
N VAL A 27 16.35 10.55 -6.99
CA VAL A 27 15.06 10.67 -6.31
C VAL A 27 14.03 11.33 -7.22
N LYS A 28 14.36 12.46 -7.87
CA LYS A 28 13.42 13.13 -8.79
C LYS A 28 12.94 12.19 -9.89
N ARG A 29 13.85 11.40 -10.48
CA ARG A 29 13.50 10.37 -11.46
C ARG A 29 12.60 9.30 -10.85
N SER A 30 12.94 8.77 -9.67
CA SER A 30 12.13 7.75 -9.00
C SER A 30 10.73 8.24 -8.63
N LEU A 31 10.58 9.49 -8.20
CA LEU A 31 9.28 10.11 -7.93
C LEU A 31 8.44 10.24 -9.20
N LEU A 32 9.06 10.63 -10.33
CA LEU A 32 8.37 10.68 -11.62
C LEU A 32 7.89 9.31 -12.09
N GLU A 33 8.71 8.26 -11.96
CA GLU A 33 8.28 6.90 -12.30
C GLU A 33 7.21 6.39 -11.34
N TRP A 34 7.29 6.75 -10.06
CA TRP A 34 6.24 6.43 -9.08
C TRP A 34 4.90 7.05 -9.48
N GLU A 35 4.87 8.33 -9.83
CA GLU A 35 3.64 9.01 -10.28
C GLU A 35 3.03 8.37 -11.55
N ARG A 36 3.85 7.75 -12.40
CA ARG A 36 3.36 6.99 -13.57
C ARG A 36 2.76 5.64 -13.21
N LEU A 37 3.35 4.92 -12.24
CA LEU A 37 2.93 3.57 -11.86
C LEU A 37 1.80 3.56 -10.82
N ARG A 38 1.75 4.59 -9.96
CA ARG A 38 0.79 4.72 -8.86
C ARG A 38 -0.67 4.52 -9.31
N PRO A 39 -1.15 5.12 -10.41
CA PRO A 39 -2.55 4.95 -10.83
C PRO A 39 -2.92 3.50 -11.17
N ALA A 40 -2.02 2.77 -11.85
CA ALA A 40 -2.27 1.37 -12.23
C ALA A 40 -2.36 0.45 -11.00
N LEU A 41 -1.53 0.69 -9.98
CA LEU A 41 -1.61 -0.05 -8.71
C LEU A 41 -2.89 0.31 -7.95
N THR A 42 -3.26 1.58 -7.88
CA THR A 42 -4.51 2.03 -7.25
C THR A 42 -5.73 1.38 -7.90
N GLU A 43 -5.78 1.37 -9.24
CA GLU A 43 -6.85 0.72 -9.99
C GLU A 43 -6.89 -0.79 -9.70
N ARG A 44 -5.74 -1.46 -9.69
CA ARG A 44 -5.66 -2.89 -9.40
C ARG A 44 -6.21 -3.22 -8.01
N ILE A 45 -5.82 -2.44 -7.00
CA ILE A 45 -6.30 -2.58 -5.62
C ILE A 45 -7.82 -2.39 -5.57
N ALA A 46 -8.36 -1.34 -6.21
CA ALA A 46 -9.80 -1.07 -6.22
C ALA A 46 -10.60 -2.19 -6.90
N VAL A 47 -10.11 -2.70 -8.04
CA VAL A 47 -10.74 -3.83 -8.76
C VAL A 47 -10.77 -5.09 -7.90
N LEU A 48 -9.64 -5.43 -7.26
CA LEU A 48 -9.55 -6.61 -6.41
C LEU A 48 -10.49 -6.49 -5.19
N LYS A 49 -10.45 -5.36 -4.46
CA LYS A 49 -11.36 -5.09 -3.33
C LYS A 49 -12.83 -5.25 -3.72
N THR A 50 -13.21 -4.74 -4.89
CA THR A 50 -14.59 -4.79 -5.40
C THR A 50 -15.01 -6.23 -5.75
N ARG A 51 -14.14 -6.98 -6.44
CA ARG A 51 -14.42 -8.38 -6.80
C ARG A 51 -14.54 -9.27 -5.57
N ILE A 52 -13.59 -9.16 -4.64
CA ILE A 52 -13.62 -9.91 -3.37
C ILE A 52 -14.90 -9.59 -2.59
N SER A 53 -15.23 -8.30 -2.45
CA SER A 53 -16.46 -7.87 -1.78
C SER A 53 -17.73 -8.44 -2.42
N THR A 54 -17.79 -8.44 -3.77
CA THR A 54 -18.92 -8.99 -4.51
C THR A 54 -19.06 -10.50 -4.28
N ASN A 55 -17.96 -11.24 -4.37
CA ASN A 55 -17.94 -12.68 -4.14
C ASN A 55 -18.32 -13.03 -2.70
N LEU A 56 -17.82 -12.29 -1.71
CA LEU A 56 -18.19 -12.48 -0.30
C LEU A 56 -19.69 -12.27 -0.08
N LYS A 57 -20.25 -11.22 -0.68
CA LYS A 57 -21.69 -10.95 -0.61
C LYS A 57 -22.51 -12.05 -1.30
N GLU A 58 -22.08 -12.51 -2.47
CA GLU A 58 -22.76 -13.59 -3.19
C GLU A 58 -22.74 -14.90 -2.40
N MET A 59 -21.60 -15.24 -1.77
CA MET A 59 -21.53 -16.40 -0.88
C MET A 59 -22.49 -16.28 0.30
N GLU A 60 -22.61 -15.10 0.90
CA GLU A 60 -23.55 -14.86 2.00
C GLU A 60 -25.01 -14.96 1.55
N GLU A 61 -25.35 -14.39 0.38
CA GLU A 61 -26.68 -14.53 -0.20
C GLU A 61 -27.04 -15.99 -0.53
N LEU A 62 -26.07 -16.80 -0.96
CA LEU A 62 -26.27 -18.23 -1.21
C LEU A 62 -26.56 -18.97 0.10
N LYS A 63 -25.83 -18.69 1.19
CA LYS A 63 -26.10 -19.29 2.51
C LYS A 63 -27.50 -18.95 3.00
N ILE A 64 -27.91 -17.68 2.94
CA ILE A 64 -29.25 -17.25 3.34
C ILE A 64 -30.33 -17.97 2.50
N LYS A 65 -30.12 -18.13 1.19
CA LYS A 65 -31.07 -18.85 0.32
C LYS A 65 -31.18 -20.34 0.68
N VAL A 66 -30.10 -20.98 1.11
CA VAL A 66 -30.12 -22.36 1.63
C VAL A 66 -30.92 -22.41 2.93
N GLU A 67 -30.63 -21.51 3.88
CA GLU A 67 -31.33 -21.44 5.17
C GLU A 67 -32.84 -21.23 5.02
N LEU A 68 -33.25 -20.48 4.00
CA LEU A 68 -34.66 -20.25 3.65
C LEU A 68 -35.29 -21.39 2.81
N GLY A 69 -34.54 -22.43 2.46
CA GLY A 69 -35.01 -23.54 1.64
C GLY A 69 -35.33 -23.16 0.18
N LEU A 70 -34.78 -22.04 -0.30
CA LEU A 70 -35.03 -21.52 -1.66
C LEU A 70 -34.14 -22.18 -2.72
N ILE A 71 -33.00 -22.74 -2.30
CA ILE A 71 -32.06 -23.44 -3.17
C ILE A 71 -31.57 -24.73 -2.50
N ASP A 72 -31.19 -25.69 -3.32
CA ASP A 72 -30.56 -26.92 -2.89
C ASP A 72 -29.18 -26.68 -2.27
N GLU A 73 -28.93 -27.31 -1.13
CA GLU A 73 -27.70 -27.16 -0.34
C GLU A 73 -26.47 -27.60 -1.12
N GLU A 74 -26.53 -28.75 -1.82
CA GLU A 74 -25.40 -29.28 -2.57
C GLU A 74 -25.02 -28.33 -3.72
N LYS A 75 -26.02 -27.82 -4.44
CA LYS A 75 -25.81 -26.86 -5.52
C LYS A 75 -25.23 -25.53 -5.01
N ALA A 76 -25.71 -25.04 -3.87
CA ALA A 76 -25.20 -23.83 -3.26
C ALA A 76 -23.75 -24.00 -2.80
N GLN A 77 -23.44 -25.11 -2.12
CA GLN A 77 -22.11 -25.39 -1.61
C GLN A 77 -21.07 -25.46 -2.73
N ARG A 78 -21.38 -26.14 -3.84
CA ARG A 78 -20.48 -26.18 -5.01
C ARG A 78 -20.13 -24.79 -5.52
N LYS A 79 -21.09 -23.86 -5.53
CA LYS A 79 -20.85 -22.49 -5.99
C LYS A 79 -20.06 -21.67 -4.96
N ILE A 80 -20.34 -21.84 -3.67
CA ILE A 80 -19.56 -21.24 -2.58
C ILE A 80 -18.11 -21.69 -2.65
N ASP A 81 -17.84 -22.98 -2.90
CA ASP A 81 -16.48 -23.51 -2.98
C ASP A 81 -15.68 -22.88 -4.14
N ILE A 82 -16.33 -22.68 -5.30
CA ILE A 82 -15.72 -22.00 -6.45
C ILE A 82 -15.38 -20.56 -6.10
N LEU A 83 -16.35 -19.79 -5.58
CA LEU A 83 -16.15 -18.38 -5.20
C LEU A 83 -15.09 -18.23 -4.10
N SER A 84 -15.07 -19.16 -3.14
CA SER A 84 -14.07 -19.19 -2.07
C SER A 84 -12.66 -19.40 -2.62
N LYS A 85 -12.49 -20.35 -3.54
CA LYS A 85 -11.20 -20.61 -4.19
C LYS A 85 -10.72 -19.41 -5.01
N GLU A 86 -11.60 -18.76 -5.76
CA GLU A 86 -11.28 -17.54 -6.51
C GLU A 86 -10.89 -16.40 -5.56
N ASN A 87 -11.60 -16.23 -4.45
CA ASN A 87 -11.29 -15.22 -3.45
C ASN A 87 -9.93 -15.42 -2.80
N VAL A 88 -9.51 -16.65 -2.50
CA VAL A 88 -8.19 -16.90 -1.89
C VAL A 88 -7.07 -16.33 -2.75
N GLU A 89 -7.11 -16.56 -4.07
CA GLU A 89 -6.09 -16.05 -4.99
C GLU A 89 -6.16 -14.52 -5.14
N MET A 90 -7.36 -13.96 -5.26
CA MET A 90 -7.55 -12.50 -5.34
C MET A 90 -7.12 -11.77 -4.07
N ILE A 91 -7.37 -12.35 -2.88
CA ILE A 91 -6.97 -11.77 -1.59
C ILE A 91 -5.45 -11.76 -1.48
N ARG A 92 -4.77 -12.86 -1.82
CA ARG A 92 -3.30 -12.91 -1.86
C ARG A 92 -2.71 -11.85 -2.78
N GLU A 93 -3.29 -11.70 -3.96
CA GLU A 93 -2.85 -10.68 -4.92
C GLU A 93 -3.10 -9.26 -4.40
N LEU A 94 -4.26 -9.01 -3.79
CA LEU A 94 -4.60 -7.72 -3.19
C LEU A 94 -3.59 -7.35 -2.10
N GLU A 95 -3.35 -8.27 -1.17
CA GLU A 95 -2.42 -8.11 -0.06
C GLU A 95 -1.01 -7.77 -0.55
N ALA A 96 -0.49 -8.52 -1.53
CA ALA A 96 0.82 -8.25 -2.12
C ALA A 96 0.86 -6.90 -2.85
N THR A 97 -0.15 -6.59 -3.64
CA THR A 97 -0.22 -5.34 -4.42
C THR A 97 -0.31 -4.12 -3.51
N TRP A 98 -1.12 -4.20 -2.45
CA TRP A 98 -1.30 -3.11 -1.50
C TRP A 98 -0.02 -2.88 -0.68
N LEU A 99 0.66 -3.94 -0.25
CA LEU A 99 1.97 -3.81 0.40
C LEU A 99 3.01 -3.13 -0.49
N VAL A 100 3.08 -3.52 -1.77
CA VAL A 100 3.99 -2.87 -2.73
C VAL A 100 3.64 -1.39 -2.89
N PHE A 101 2.35 -1.06 -2.97
CA PHE A 101 1.88 0.31 -3.07
C PHE A 101 2.32 1.14 -1.85
N GLU A 102 1.99 0.71 -0.63
CA GLU A 102 2.28 1.49 0.58
C GLU A 102 3.78 1.58 0.89
N LYS A 103 4.57 0.55 0.55
CA LYS A 103 6.04 0.62 0.66
C LYS A 103 6.65 1.67 -0.25
N ASN A 104 6.14 1.80 -1.47
CA ASN A 104 6.62 2.83 -2.41
C ASN A 104 6.09 4.22 -2.04
N MET A 105 4.86 4.32 -1.53
CA MET A 105 4.32 5.56 -1.00
C MET A 105 5.14 6.09 0.18
N LEU A 106 5.51 5.23 1.13
CA LEU A 106 6.36 5.62 2.25
C LEU A 106 7.72 6.16 1.77
N LYS A 107 8.34 5.49 0.80
CA LYS A 107 9.60 5.94 0.19
C LYS A 107 9.43 7.28 -0.54
N SER A 108 8.35 7.46 -1.29
CA SER A 108 8.12 8.70 -2.03
C SER A 108 7.98 9.87 -1.07
N ILE A 109 7.21 9.73 0.01
CA ILE A 109 7.06 10.75 1.07
C ILE A 109 8.42 11.06 1.71
N LEU A 110 9.14 10.03 2.16
CA LEU A 110 10.43 10.20 2.82
C LEU A 110 11.42 10.99 1.95
N HIS A 111 11.54 10.61 0.68
CA HIS A 111 12.51 11.21 -0.23
C HIS A 111 12.07 12.59 -0.73
N ALA A 112 10.77 12.82 -0.92
CA ALA A 112 10.24 14.15 -1.21
C ALA A 112 10.52 15.13 -0.06
N LYS A 113 10.28 14.73 1.20
CA LYS A 113 10.64 15.55 2.38
C LYS A 113 12.13 15.87 2.43
N ARG A 114 13.00 14.88 2.22
CA ARG A 114 14.45 15.09 2.22
C ARG A 114 14.90 16.13 1.19
N LEU A 115 14.22 16.21 0.05
CA LEU A 115 14.49 17.20 -1.00
C LEU A 115 13.66 18.48 -0.88
N SER A 116 12.89 18.64 0.21
CA SER A 116 11.94 19.77 0.38
C SER A 116 10.98 19.94 -0.80
N LEU A 117 10.56 18.82 -1.41
CA LEU A 117 9.56 18.80 -2.47
C LEU A 117 8.15 18.73 -1.86
N PRO A 118 7.14 19.30 -2.53
CA PRO A 118 5.75 19.21 -2.07
C PRO A 118 5.28 17.74 -2.04
N LEU A 119 4.49 17.41 -1.03
CA LEU A 119 3.85 16.12 -0.91
C LEU A 119 2.47 16.16 -1.58
N ASP A 120 2.12 15.09 -2.29
CA ASP A 120 0.84 14.91 -2.96
C ASP A 120 -0.10 14.02 -2.11
N ILE A 121 0.00 14.15 -0.78
CA ILE A 121 -0.80 13.39 0.18
C ILE A 121 -0.95 14.17 1.48
N THR A 122 -2.14 14.14 2.08
CA THR A 122 -2.43 14.79 3.36
C THR A 122 -2.54 13.79 4.52
N PRO A 123 -2.40 14.23 5.77
CA PRO A 123 -2.66 13.38 6.94
C PRO A 123 -4.04 12.73 6.92
N GLU A 124 -5.07 13.50 6.56
CA GLU A 124 -6.47 13.05 6.52
C GLU A 124 -6.68 11.92 5.50
N GLU A 125 -5.97 11.98 4.37
CA GLU A 125 -6.01 10.89 3.37
C GLU A 125 -5.38 9.60 3.91
N VAL A 126 -4.31 9.70 4.69
CA VAL A 126 -3.68 8.52 5.33
C VAL A 126 -4.57 7.96 6.43
N GLU A 127 -5.21 8.81 7.23
CA GLU A 127 -6.19 8.39 8.23
C GLU A 127 -7.38 7.65 7.58
N GLY A 128 -7.92 8.19 6.47
CA GLY A 128 -8.96 7.52 5.69
C GLY A 128 -8.53 6.14 5.16
N LYS A 129 -7.26 5.98 4.75
CA LYS A 129 -6.72 4.66 4.35
C LYS A 129 -6.62 3.68 5.53
N ILE A 130 -6.30 4.15 6.74
CA ILE A 130 -6.29 3.32 7.94
C ILE A 130 -7.69 2.81 8.25
N GLU A 131 -8.70 3.68 8.20
CA GLU A 131 -10.10 3.28 8.39
C GLU A 131 -10.55 2.26 7.32
N GLU A 132 -10.14 2.49 6.06
CA GLU A 132 -10.43 1.56 4.97
C GLU A 132 -9.76 0.20 5.19
N LEU A 133 -8.51 0.16 5.64
CA LEU A 133 -7.77 -1.04 5.98
C LEU A 133 -8.48 -1.83 7.09
N GLU A 134 -8.90 -1.17 8.16
CA GLU A 134 -9.65 -1.78 9.25
C GLU A 134 -11.01 -2.33 8.80
N SER A 135 -11.70 -1.61 7.92
CA SER A 135 -12.93 -2.08 7.29
C SER A 135 -12.69 -3.33 6.42
N CYS A 136 -11.64 -3.31 5.59
CA CYS A 136 -11.28 -4.43 4.72
C CYS A 136 -10.94 -5.69 5.53
N TYR A 137 -10.19 -5.54 6.63
CA TYR A 137 -9.84 -6.66 7.51
C TYR A 137 -11.08 -7.25 8.20
N ARG A 138 -11.94 -6.40 8.79
CA ARG A 138 -13.19 -6.86 9.44
C ARG A 138 -14.12 -7.59 8.47
N ARG A 139 -14.12 -7.20 7.20
CA ARG A 139 -14.96 -7.80 6.15
C ARG A 139 -14.35 -9.03 5.49
N GLY A 140 -13.13 -9.43 5.86
CA GLY A 140 -12.42 -10.54 5.21
C GLY A 140 -11.98 -10.25 3.76
N VAL A 141 -11.86 -8.96 3.40
CA VAL A 141 -11.25 -8.54 2.13
C VAL A 141 -9.72 -8.61 2.22
N ILE A 142 -9.18 -8.46 3.43
CA ILE A 142 -7.83 -8.87 3.83
C ILE A 142 -8.01 -9.96 4.87
N ASN A 143 -7.26 -11.06 4.75
CA ASN A 143 -7.37 -12.19 5.68
C ASN A 143 -6.11 -12.40 6.51
N SER A 144 -4.95 -11.98 6.01
CA SER A 144 -3.69 -12.09 6.75
C SER A 144 -3.58 -11.03 7.83
N SER A 145 -3.47 -11.46 9.09
CA SER A 145 -3.15 -10.55 10.21
C SER A 145 -1.78 -9.90 10.03
N GLU A 146 -0.80 -10.66 9.51
CA GLU A 146 0.55 -10.16 9.23
C GLU A 146 0.50 -9.03 8.19
N THR A 147 -0.27 -9.21 7.10
CA THR A 147 -0.42 -8.17 6.08
C THR A 147 -1.12 -6.94 6.64
N TYR A 148 -2.19 -7.14 7.43
CA TYR A 148 -2.89 -6.04 8.09
C TYR A 148 -1.95 -5.22 8.99
N ASP A 149 -1.17 -5.89 9.85
CA ASP A 149 -0.26 -5.24 10.79
C ASP A 149 0.85 -4.47 10.05
N GLU A 150 1.43 -5.06 9.01
CA GLU A 150 2.45 -4.40 8.19
C GLU A 150 1.89 -3.20 7.42
N LEU A 151 0.71 -3.30 6.81
CA LEU A 151 0.05 -2.16 6.17
C LEU A 151 -0.25 -1.04 7.17
N LYS A 152 -0.77 -1.40 8.35
CA LYS A 152 -1.07 -0.43 9.42
C LYS A 152 0.20 0.26 9.91
N LYS A 153 1.29 -0.49 10.08
CA LYS A 153 2.61 0.08 10.41
C LYS A 153 3.08 1.07 9.34
N LEU A 154 3.04 0.69 8.07
CA LEU A 154 3.43 1.56 6.95
C LEU A 154 2.62 2.85 6.92
N LEU A 155 1.30 2.77 7.06
CA LEU A 155 0.42 3.95 7.08
C LEU A 155 0.71 4.87 8.29
N ASN A 156 0.95 4.31 9.47
CA ASN A 156 1.36 5.10 10.64
C ASN A 156 2.72 5.79 10.45
N GLU A 157 3.68 5.11 9.81
CA GLU A 157 4.96 5.72 9.45
C GLU A 157 4.79 6.87 8.44
N GLN A 158 3.90 6.69 7.44
CA GLN A 158 3.55 7.77 6.50
C GLN A 158 2.95 8.97 7.25
N LEU A 159 1.99 8.74 8.14
CA LEU A 159 1.35 9.80 8.93
C LEU A 159 2.38 10.57 9.79
N SER A 160 3.28 9.85 10.46
CA SER A 160 4.36 10.46 11.24
C SER A 160 5.30 11.31 10.39
N LEU A 161 5.59 10.88 9.17
CA LEU A 161 6.40 11.66 8.24
C LEU A 161 5.65 12.89 7.74
N ILE A 162 4.35 12.82 7.46
CA ILE A 162 3.61 13.98 6.94
C ILE A 162 3.36 15.01 8.06
N ALA A 163 3.06 14.57 9.28
CA ALA A 163 2.75 15.43 10.42
C ALA A 163 3.97 16.09 11.08
N SER A 164 5.19 15.64 10.80
CA SER A 164 6.41 16.28 11.31
C SER A 164 6.72 17.55 10.52
N HIS A 165 6.60 18.71 11.16
CA HIS A 165 7.02 20.00 10.58
C HIS A 165 8.53 20.10 10.41
#